data_AF-A0A2L2Y173-F1
#
_entry.id   AF-A0A2L2Y173-F1
#
_cell.length_a   1.000
_cell.length_b   1.000
_cell.length_c   1.000
_cell.angle_alpha   90.00
_cell.angle_beta   90.00
_cell.angle_gamma   90.00
#
_symmetry.space_group_name_H-M   'P 1'
#
loop_
_entity.id
_entity.type
_entity.pdbx_description
1 polymer ?
#
loop_
_entity_poly.entity_id
_entity_poly.type
_entity_poly.pdbx_seq_one_letter_code
_entity_poly.pdbx_strand_id
1 'polypeptide(L)'
;MSSKRAIIRLTGDKFRQFIKATPRNYSFIVMLTALSPHRQCVVCRHAHEEFQLVATSWRFSNAVNNKLFFGMVDFDTGPDVFTSLGMNSAPVFMHFPEKGKPKKGDQMDIQRIGFQAETIARWIAERTDIQIRVFRPPRPIHC
;
A
#
# COMPACT_ATOMS: atom_id res chain seq x y z
N MET A 1 22.64 0.85 3.67
CA MET A 1 21.81 1.99 3.18
C MET A 1 20.35 1.55 3.19
N SER A 2 19.40 2.44 3.54
CA SER A 2 17.93 2.22 3.63
C SER A 2 17.38 1.91 5.04
N SER A 3 17.00 2.96 5.79
CA SER A 3 16.22 2.83 7.04
C SER A 3 15.39 4.08 7.38
N LYS A 4 14.64 4.67 6.43
CA LYS A 4 13.85 5.88 6.75
C LYS A 4 12.36 5.86 6.37
N ARG A 5 11.87 4.95 5.51
CA ARG A 5 10.47 5.00 5.05
C ARG A 5 9.82 3.62 5.07
N ALA A 6 8.64 3.53 5.68
CA ALA A 6 7.85 2.31 5.73
C ALA A 6 7.15 2.00 4.39
N ILE A 7 6.95 3.01 3.53
CA ILE A 7 6.36 2.89 2.21
C ILE A 7 7.40 3.23 1.14
N ILE A 8 7.55 2.35 0.16
CA ILE A 8 8.42 2.53 -1.00
C ILE A 8 7.66 3.34 -2.06
N ARG A 9 8.21 4.50 -2.49
CA ARG A 9 7.70 5.24 -3.65
C ARG A 9 8.15 4.53 -4.93
N LEU A 10 7.17 4.13 -5.74
CA LEU A 10 7.36 3.36 -6.95
C LEU A 10 7.05 4.24 -8.17
N THR A 11 8.02 4.33 -9.08
CA THR A 11 7.79 4.78 -10.46
C THR A 11 7.35 3.57 -11.30
N GLY A 12 6.98 3.79 -12.57
CA GLY A 12 6.69 2.69 -13.51
C GLY A 12 7.82 1.65 -13.59
N ASP A 13 9.08 2.09 -13.65
CA ASP A 13 10.23 1.18 -13.68
C ASP A 13 10.39 0.37 -12.39
N LYS A 14 10.28 1.02 -11.22
CA LYS A 14 10.37 0.33 -9.94
C LYS A 14 9.20 -0.62 -9.73
N PHE A 15 8.01 -0.27 -10.20
CA PHE A 15 6.85 -1.16 -10.17
C PHE A 15 7.13 -2.41 -11.03
N ARG A 16 7.65 -2.25 -12.24
CA ARG A 16 8.06 -3.39 -13.07
C ARG A 16 9.12 -4.25 -12.38
N GLN A 17 10.16 -3.63 -11.84
CA GLN A 17 11.29 -4.32 -11.23
C GLN A 17 10.91 -5.06 -9.94
N PHE A 18 10.16 -4.45 -9.03
CA PHE A 18 9.88 -5.03 -7.69
C PHE A 18 8.56 -5.78 -7.62
N ILE A 19 7.61 -5.53 -8.52
CA ILE A 19 6.23 -6.06 -8.43
C ILE A 19 5.82 -6.88 -9.65
N LYS A 20 6.43 -6.70 -10.82
CA LYS A 20 6.09 -7.50 -12.02
C LYS A 20 7.15 -8.53 -12.34
N ALA A 21 8.42 -8.24 -12.10
CA ALA A 21 9.51 -9.17 -12.33
C ALA A 21 9.34 -10.43 -11.46
N THR A 22 9.72 -11.56 -12.02
CA THR A 22 9.73 -12.87 -11.38
C THR A 22 11.14 -13.46 -11.44
N PRO A 23 11.55 -14.30 -10.48
CA PRO A 23 10.77 -14.80 -9.32
C PRO A 23 10.69 -13.79 -8.16
N ARG A 24 9.66 -13.92 -7.32
CA ARG A 24 9.56 -13.23 -6.02
C ARG A 24 9.20 -14.23 -4.92
N ASN A 25 9.61 -13.91 -3.70
CA ASN A 25 9.34 -14.66 -2.47
C ASN A 25 8.74 -13.75 -1.39
N TYR A 26 8.09 -12.67 -1.83
CA TYR A 26 7.47 -11.67 -0.98
C TYR A 26 6.18 -11.16 -1.62
N SER A 27 5.25 -10.78 -0.75
CA SER A 27 4.01 -10.09 -1.12
C SER A 27 4.23 -8.58 -1.11
N PHE A 28 3.52 -7.88 -2.00
CA PHE A 28 3.57 -6.43 -2.08
C PHE A 28 2.16 -5.85 -1.89
N ILE A 29 2.01 -4.91 -0.97
CA ILE A 29 0.80 -4.11 -0.84
C ILE A 29 1.08 -2.75 -1.47
N VAL A 30 0.31 -2.42 -2.50
CA VAL A 30 0.48 -1.20 -3.29
C VAL A 30 -0.73 -0.31 -3.14
N MET A 31 -0.49 0.94 -2.77
CA MET A 31 -1.49 2.01 -2.87
C MET A 31 -1.27 2.80 -4.16
N LEU A 32 -2.23 2.73 -5.08
CA LEU A 32 -2.33 3.69 -6.18
C LEU A 32 -2.99 4.96 -5.66
N THR A 33 -2.37 6.12 -5.88
CA THR A 33 -2.82 7.39 -5.28
C THR A 33 -2.62 8.58 -6.22
N ALA A 34 -3.14 9.74 -5.83
CA ALA A 34 -2.97 11.01 -6.53
C ALA A 34 -2.79 12.14 -5.48
N LEU A 35 -1.61 12.20 -4.87
CA LEU A 35 -1.32 13.10 -3.75
C LEU A 35 -0.86 14.48 -4.17
N SER A 36 -0.51 14.69 -5.44
CA SER A 36 -0.08 15.99 -5.90
C SER A 36 -1.16 17.07 -5.65
N PRO A 37 -0.79 18.28 -5.18
CA PRO A 37 -1.77 19.30 -4.78
C PRO A 37 -2.77 19.68 -5.87
N HIS A 38 -2.35 19.72 -7.14
CA HIS A 38 -3.22 20.04 -8.28
C HIS A 38 -4.31 19.00 -8.53
N ARG A 39 -4.17 17.77 -8.01
CA ARG A 39 -5.20 16.72 -8.09
C ARG A 39 -6.33 16.94 -7.09
N GLN A 40 -6.11 17.74 -6.05
CA GLN A 40 -7.09 18.04 -5.00
C GLN A 40 -7.78 16.80 -4.38
N CYS A 41 -7.13 15.63 -4.41
CA CYS A 41 -7.72 14.38 -3.94
C CYS A 41 -7.69 14.27 -2.40
N VAL A 42 -8.74 14.76 -1.74
CA VAL A 42 -8.85 14.73 -0.27
C VAL A 42 -8.83 13.29 0.26
N VAL A 43 -9.59 12.40 -0.37
CA VAL A 43 -9.66 10.98 0.04
C VAL A 43 -8.31 10.26 -0.09
N CYS A 44 -7.50 10.61 -1.10
CA CYS A 44 -6.16 10.07 -1.27
C CYS A 44 -5.25 10.41 -0.08
N ARG A 45 -5.38 11.63 0.49
CA ARG A 45 -4.60 12.05 1.66
C ARG A 45 -4.98 11.25 2.90
N HIS A 46 -6.28 11.12 3.20
CA HIS A 46 -6.73 10.35 4.36
C HIS A 46 -6.38 8.86 4.22
N ALA A 47 -6.54 8.29 3.02
CA ALA A 47 -6.14 6.91 2.75
C ALA A 47 -4.61 6.72 2.88
N HIS A 48 -3.81 7.71 2.48
CA HIS A 48 -2.36 7.67 2.64
C HIS A 48 -1.93 7.67 4.11
N GLU A 49 -2.58 8.47 4.96
CA GLU A 49 -2.31 8.50 6.41
C GLU A 49 -2.57 7.13 7.06
N GLU A 50 -3.72 6.53 6.77
CA GLU A 50 -4.07 5.20 7.27
C GLU A 50 -3.15 4.12 6.72
N PHE A 51 -2.76 4.20 5.44
CA PHE A 51 -1.80 3.28 4.83
C PHE A 51 -0.40 3.40 5.45
N GLN A 52 0.05 4.62 5.75
CA GLN A 52 1.32 4.87 6.41
C GLN A 52 1.32 4.31 7.83
N LEU A 53 0.20 4.38 8.53
CA LEU A 53 0.04 3.81 9.86
C LEU A 53 0.21 2.28 9.85
N VAL A 54 -0.43 1.59 8.91
CA VAL A 54 -0.29 0.13 8.74
C VAL A 54 1.16 -0.24 8.42
N ALA A 55 1.76 0.43 7.42
CA ALA A 55 3.12 0.14 7.00
C ALA A 55 4.15 0.38 8.12
N THR A 56 3.96 1.44 8.91
CA THR A 56 4.83 1.76 10.05
C THR A 56 4.65 0.75 11.18
N SER A 57 3.40 0.33 11.46
CA SER A 57 3.11 -0.70 12.46
C SER A 57 3.73 -2.06 12.09
N TRP A 58 3.67 -2.43 10.81
CA TRP A 58 4.36 -3.62 10.29
C TRP A 58 5.87 -3.51 10.47
N ARG A 59 6.47 -2.40 10.04
CA ARG A 59 7.92 -2.18 10.16
C ARG A 59 8.40 -2.23 11.61
N PHE A 60 7.64 -1.66 12.54
CA PHE A 60 8.01 -1.62 13.96
C PHE A 60 7.96 -3.02 14.60
N SER A 61 6.91 -3.79 14.31
CA SER A 61 6.73 -5.13 14.86
C SER A 61 7.58 -6.22 14.19
N ASN A 62 8.01 -5.99 12.95
CA ASN A 62 8.60 -7.02 12.10
C ASN A 62 9.79 -6.49 11.26
N ALA A 63 10.71 -5.75 11.90
CA ALA A 63 11.84 -5.10 11.23
C ALA A 63 12.75 -6.03 10.41
N VAL A 64 12.75 -7.34 10.69
CA VAL A 64 13.57 -8.36 10.02
C VAL A 64 12.77 -9.17 8.97
N ASN A 65 11.44 -8.98 8.89
CA ASN A 65 10.59 -9.79 8.02
C ASN A 65 10.52 -9.22 6.59
N ASN A 66 11.09 -9.97 5.65
CA ASN A 66 11.15 -9.62 4.23
C ASN A 66 10.06 -10.29 3.38
N LYS A 67 8.96 -10.78 4.00
CA LYS A 67 7.86 -11.44 3.27
C LYS A 67 6.77 -10.48 2.81
N LEU A 68 6.73 -9.26 3.33
CA LEU A 68 5.70 -8.27 3.01
C LEU A 68 6.30 -6.87 2.91
N PHE A 69 6.06 -6.21 1.78
CA PHE A 69 6.50 -4.85 1.52
C PHE A 69 5.31 -3.94 1.19
N PHE A 70 5.47 -2.66 1.52
CA PHE A 70 4.48 -1.63 1.23
C PHE A 70 5.06 -0.65 0.23
N GLY A 71 4.28 -0.31 -0.79
CA GLY A 71 4.63 0.74 -1.73
C GLY A 71 3.45 1.54 -2.20
N MET A 72 3.76 2.62 -2.88
CA MET A 72 2.75 3.46 -3.51
C MET A 72 3.23 3.97 -4.85
N VAL A 73 2.28 4.11 -5.76
CA VAL A 73 2.46 4.73 -7.07
C VAL A 73 1.55 5.94 -7.11
N ASP A 74 2.15 7.11 -7.32
CA ASP A 74 1.38 8.34 -7.55
C ASP A 74 1.08 8.48 -9.04
N PHE A 75 -0.14 8.86 -9.38
CA PHE A 75 -0.62 9.02 -10.76
C PHE A 75 0.32 9.90 -11.60
N ASP A 76 0.88 10.98 -11.04
CA ASP A 76 1.75 11.88 -11.81
C ASP A 76 3.14 11.29 -12.08
N THR A 77 3.53 10.21 -11.39
CA THR A 77 4.85 9.56 -11.52
C THR A 77 4.80 8.14 -12.09
N GLY A 78 3.61 7.58 -12.27
CA GLY A 78 3.41 6.25 -12.84
C GLY A 78 2.05 6.09 -13.50
N PRO A 79 1.63 7.00 -14.42
CA PRO A 79 0.33 6.87 -15.09
C PRO A 79 0.25 5.60 -15.94
N ASP A 80 1.39 5.10 -16.44
CA ASP A 80 1.51 3.83 -17.15
C ASP A 80 1.09 2.64 -16.28
N VAL A 81 1.39 2.69 -14.98
CA VAL A 81 0.99 1.65 -14.02
C VAL A 81 -0.53 1.62 -13.87
N PHE A 82 -1.18 2.78 -13.74
CA PHE A 82 -2.65 2.88 -13.66
C PHE A 82 -3.30 2.26 -14.89
N THR A 83 -2.85 2.65 -16.09
CA THR A 83 -3.33 2.08 -17.35
C THR A 83 -3.12 0.57 -17.42
N SER A 84 -1.94 0.08 -17.04
CA SER A 84 -1.62 -1.36 -17.09
C SER A 84 -2.46 -2.21 -16.14
N LEU A 85 -2.99 -1.61 -15.07
CA LEU A 85 -3.85 -2.25 -14.08
C LEU A 85 -5.34 -1.99 -14.34
N GLY A 86 -5.69 -1.20 -15.37
CA GLY A 86 -7.06 -0.83 -15.66
C GLY A 86 -7.69 0.10 -14.61
N MET A 87 -6.87 0.88 -13.91
CA MET A 87 -7.32 1.77 -12.83
C MET A 87 -7.52 3.19 -13.36
N ASN A 88 -8.73 3.71 -13.21
CA ASN A 88 -9.12 5.06 -13.62
C ASN A 88 -9.46 5.99 -12.45
N SER A 89 -9.32 5.51 -11.21
CA SER A 89 -9.58 6.26 -9.98
C SER A 89 -8.50 6.01 -8.94
N ALA A 90 -8.48 6.87 -7.92
CA ALA A 90 -7.60 6.78 -6.76
C ALA A 90 -8.37 7.23 -5.50
N PRO A 91 -8.03 6.70 -4.31
CA PRO A 91 -7.01 5.69 -4.03
C PRO A 91 -7.48 4.27 -4.37
N VAL A 92 -6.54 3.37 -4.66
CA VAL A 92 -6.80 1.92 -4.79
C VAL A 92 -5.73 1.15 -4.03
N PHE A 93 -6.13 0.15 -3.25
CA PHE A 93 -5.20 -0.79 -2.60
C PHE A 93 -5.21 -2.12 -3.32
N MET A 94 -4.02 -2.60 -3.69
CA MET A 94 -3.84 -3.87 -4.37
C MET A 94 -2.76 -4.72 -3.69
N HIS A 95 -3.03 -6.01 -3.61
CA HIS A 95 -2.07 -7.04 -3.20
C HIS A 95 -1.47 -7.71 -4.43
N PHE A 96 -0.16 -7.79 -4.47
CA PHE A 96 0.58 -8.54 -5.46
C PHE A 96 1.22 -9.74 -4.77
N PRO A 97 0.72 -10.97 -5.00
CA PRO A 97 1.25 -12.16 -4.34
C PRO A 97 2.69 -12.43 -4.80
N GLU A 98 3.41 -13.24 -4.01
CA GLU A 98 4.76 -13.71 -4.34
C GLU A 98 4.80 -14.51 -5.66
N LYS A 99 3.70 -15.19 -5.99
CA LYS A 99 3.57 -16.04 -7.18
C LYS A 99 2.22 -15.82 -7.85
N GLY A 100 2.23 -15.89 -9.18
CA GLY A 100 1.01 -15.75 -9.99
C GLY A 100 0.55 -14.31 -10.15
N LYS A 101 -0.68 -14.17 -10.66
CA LYS A 101 -1.33 -12.87 -10.91
C LYS A 101 -2.29 -12.54 -9.75
N PRO A 102 -2.52 -11.24 -9.45
CA PRO A 102 -3.57 -10.82 -8.53
C PRO A 102 -4.94 -11.37 -8.93
N LYS A 103 -5.71 -11.83 -7.94
CA LYS A 103 -7.10 -12.30 -8.04
C LYS A 103 -8.07 -11.18 -7.66
N LYS A 104 -9.38 -11.42 -7.82
CA LYS A 104 -10.43 -10.43 -7.47
C LYS A 104 -10.32 -9.90 -6.03
N GLY A 105 -10.01 -10.75 -5.06
CA GLY A 105 -9.84 -10.35 -3.65
C GLY A 105 -8.55 -9.57 -3.36
N ASP A 106 -7.61 -9.53 -4.31
CA ASP A 106 -6.37 -8.77 -4.20
C ASP A 106 -6.54 -7.30 -4.56
N GLN A 107 -7.75 -6.84 -4.88
CA GLN A 107 -8.11 -5.43 -4.89
C GLN A 107 -9.08 -5.17 -3.73
N MET A 108 -8.73 -4.25 -2.84
CA MET A 108 -9.55 -3.92 -1.68
C MET A 108 -10.78 -3.12 -2.10
N ASP A 109 -11.96 -3.54 -1.63
CA ASP A 109 -13.24 -2.88 -1.90
C ASP A 109 -13.47 -1.70 -0.94
N ILE A 110 -12.71 -0.62 -1.13
CA ILE A 110 -12.71 0.53 -0.22
C ILE A 110 -14.08 1.22 -0.12
N GLN A 111 -14.93 1.10 -1.14
CA GLN A 111 -16.27 1.70 -1.15
C GLN A 111 -17.19 0.97 -0.17
N ARG A 112 -17.02 -0.34 -0.02
CA ARG A 112 -17.83 -1.17 0.87
C ARG A 112 -17.30 -1.23 2.29
N ILE A 113 -15.97 -1.34 2.48
CA ILE A 113 -15.38 -1.62 3.81
C ILE A 113 -14.62 -0.44 4.42
N GLY A 114 -14.41 0.65 3.67
CA GLY A 114 -13.59 1.78 4.11
C GLY A 114 -12.09 1.49 4.02
N PHE A 115 -11.28 2.44 4.50
CA PHE A 115 -9.81 2.40 4.42
C PHE A 115 -9.14 2.72 5.76
N GLN A 116 -9.83 2.48 6.88
CA GLN A 116 -9.17 2.55 8.19
C GLN A 116 -8.04 1.53 8.26
N ALA A 117 -6.96 1.86 8.97
CA ALA A 117 -5.76 1.05 9.09
C ALA A 117 -6.06 -0.38 9.57
N GLU A 118 -6.98 -0.54 10.52
CA GLU A 118 -7.41 -1.86 11.00
C GLU A 118 -8.14 -2.66 9.91
N THR A 119 -8.92 -2.00 9.06
CA THR A 119 -9.59 -2.62 7.91
C THR A 119 -8.57 -3.04 6.85
N ILE A 120 -7.60 -2.17 6.54
CA ILE A 120 -6.49 -2.50 5.61
C ILE A 120 -5.69 -3.68 6.17
N ALA A 121 -5.34 -3.67 7.46
CA ALA A 121 -4.61 -4.76 8.11
C ALA A 121 -5.37 -6.09 8.06
N ARG A 122 -6.69 -6.07 8.30
CA ARG A 122 -7.54 -7.25 8.19
C ARG A 122 -7.57 -7.80 6.77
N TRP A 123 -7.76 -6.94 5.78
CA TRP A 123 -7.71 -7.35 4.37
C TRP A 123 -6.34 -7.96 4.02
N ILE A 124 -5.23 -7.36 4.45
CA ILE A 124 -3.88 -7.94 4.24
C ILE A 124 -3.79 -9.33 4.87
N ALA A 125 -4.30 -9.52 6.09
CA ALA A 125 -4.31 -10.83 6.75
C ALA A 125 -5.11 -11.86 5.96
N GLU A 126 -6.28 -11.51 5.42
CA GLU A 126 -7.09 -12.39 4.56
C GLU A 126 -6.39 -12.79 3.25
N ARG A 127 -5.46 -11.95 2.76
CA ARG A 127 -4.74 -12.20 1.50
C ARG A 127 -3.39 -12.89 1.66
N THR A 128 -2.76 -12.75 2.82
CA THR A 128 -1.34 -13.11 3.03
C THR A 128 -1.09 -13.99 4.25
N ASP A 129 -2.11 -14.21 5.09
CA ASP A 129 -2.00 -14.82 6.43
C ASP A 129 -1.08 -14.05 7.40
N ILE A 130 -0.65 -12.83 7.03
CA ILE A 130 0.19 -11.97 7.87
C ILE A 130 -0.68 -11.03 8.70
N GLN A 131 -0.63 -11.22 10.02
CA GLN A 131 -1.35 -10.38 10.98
C GLN A 131 -0.55 -9.12 11.31
N ILE A 132 -1.14 -7.95 11.04
CA ILE A 132 -0.54 -6.65 11.38
C ILE A 132 -1.32 -6.04 12.54
N ARG A 133 -0.67 -5.87 13.69
CA ARG A 133 -1.23 -5.12 14.82
C ARG A 133 -0.97 -3.63 14.59
N VAL A 134 -2.03 -2.87 14.30
CA VAL A 134 -1.95 -1.43 14.07
C VAL A 134 -1.70 -0.71 15.40
N PHE A 135 -0.67 0.14 15.45
CA PHE A 135 -0.38 0.99 16.59
C PHE A 135 -0.69 2.45 16.25
N ARG A 136 -1.75 3.01 16.85
CA ARG A 136 -2.07 4.45 16.76
C ARG A 136 -1.33 5.18 17.87
N PRO A 137 -0.39 6.10 17.55
CA PRO A 137 0.20 6.95 18.58
C PRO A 137 -0.93 7.76 19.25
N PRO A 138 -0.89 7.94 20.58
CA PRO A 138 -1.79 8.87 21.23
C PRO A 138 -1.61 10.25 20.59
N ARG A 139 -2.72 10.90 20.22
CA ARG A 139 -2.65 12.28 19.71
C ARG A 139 -1.99 13.12 20.80
N PRO A 140 -0.98 13.96 20.49
CA PRO A 140 -0.47 14.90 21.47
C PRO A 140 -1.66 15.76 21.89
N ILE A 141 -2.02 15.69 23.17
CA ILE A 141 -2.90 16.69 23.78
C ILE A 141 -2.06 17.96 23.70
N HIS A 142 -2.46 18.91 22.85
CA HIS A 142 -1.93 20.26 22.93
C HIS A 142 -2.28 20.78 24.32
N CYS A 143 -1.29 20.82 25.22
CA CYS A 143 -1.32 21.61 26.44
C CYS A 143 -1.11 23.08 26.10
#